data_AF-A0A365KR18-F1
#
_entry.id   AF-A0A365KR18-F1
#
_cell.length_a   1.000
_cell.length_b   1.000
_cell.length_c   1.000
_cell.angle_alpha   90.00
_cell.angle_beta   90.00
_cell.angle_gamma   90.00
#
_symmetry.space_group_name_H-M   'P 1'
#
loop_
_entity.id
_entity.type
_entity.pdbx_description
1 polymer ?
#
loop_
_entity_poly.entity_id
_entity_poly.type
_entity_poly.pdbx_seq_one_letter_code
_entity_poly.pdbx_strand_id
1 'polypeptide(L)'
;MVKLKNFFLILLSVFMAGVIFLGYSLIYGMPFKKGVVAKELETHLEEKYGMDFHLQEAQYNFVDGNYSGLFYPEAQKELVFRAEKWNWNGVYYDEYPEAIWKTQLTQDLTPLVNQHFPEYEELQIIVSGGASHEMQTGKEIFHYKEAQDYIHLVINSSEKWSLEFEKKEAENLYNLIQELQKQNIALDISLYFNDEEGLNDSEKPVTHEIYVTSKDLANIQSIEDVLEYSLAF
;
A
#
# COMPACT_ATOMS: atom_id res chain seq x y z
N MET A 1 -12.88 10.69 60.73
CA MET A 1 -13.54 10.07 59.55
C MET A 1 -13.33 10.84 58.24
N VAL A 2 -13.60 12.15 58.17
CA VAL A 2 -13.51 12.94 56.92
C VAL A 2 -12.11 12.88 56.27
N LYS A 3 -11.02 13.00 57.06
CA LYS A 3 -9.64 12.91 56.54
C LYS A 3 -9.28 11.54 55.95
N LEU A 4 -9.79 10.45 56.50
CA LEU A 4 -9.55 9.09 56.02
C LEU A 4 -10.31 8.81 54.72
N LYS A 5 -11.56 9.30 54.62
CA LYS A 5 -12.36 9.26 53.39
C LYS A 5 -11.69 10.02 52.24
N ASN A 6 -11.19 11.23 52.51
CA ASN A 6 -10.51 12.03 51.51
C ASN A 6 -9.20 11.39 51.05
N PHE A 7 -8.44 10.79 51.98
CA PHE A 7 -7.24 10.03 51.64
C PHE A 7 -7.53 8.83 50.73
N PHE A 8 -8.58 8.05 51.05
CA PHE A 8 -9.01 6.93 50.22
C PHE A 8 -9.47 7.36 48.82
N LEU A 9 -10.21 8.47 48.72
CA LEU A 9 -10.62 9.02 47.42
C LEU A 9 -9.43 9.45 46.57
N ILE A 10 -8.42 10.09 47.16
CA ILE A 10 -7.17 10.45 46.46
C ILE A 10 -6.48 9.19 45.95
N LEU A 11 -6.34 8.16 46.79
CA LEU A 11 -5.69 6.91 46.41
C LEU A 11 -6.44 6.19 45.28
N LEU A 12 -7.77 6.17 45.33
CA LEU A 12 -8.61 5.62 44.26
C LEU A 12 -8.47 6.42 42.96
N SER A 13 -8.44 7.75 43.02
CA SER A 13 -8.25 8.59 41.83
C SER A 13 -6.87 8.37 41.18
N VAL A 14 -5.81 8.26 41.98
CA VAL A 14 -4.46 7.96 41.47
C VAL A 14 -4.43 6.56 40.84
N PHE A 15 -5.05 5.57 41.48
CA PHE A 15 -5.17 4.23 40.93
C PHE A 15 -5.92 4.22 39.59
N MET A 16 -7.07 4.88 39.51
CA MET A 16 -7.86 4.99 38.28
C MET A 16 -7.07 5.71 37.18
N ALA A 17 -6.36 6.79 37.50
CA ALA A 17 -5.49 7.48 36.55
C ALA A 17 -4.38 6.55 36.03
N GLY A 18 -3.79 5.72 36.90
CA GLY A 18 -2.80 4.72 36.53
C GLY A 18 -3.36 3.65 35.58
N VAL A 19 -4.57 3.12 35.86
CA VAL A 19 -5.24 2.15 34.99
C VAL A 19 -5.58 2.75 33.64
N ILE A 20 -6.09 3.99 33.61
CA ILE A 20 -6.39 4.71 32.35
C ILE A 20 -5.09 4.93 31.56
N PHE A 21 -4.01 5.34 32.21
CA PHE A 21 -2.72 5.53 31.57
C PHE A 21 -2.14 4.22 31.00
N LEU A 22 -2.23 3.12 31.74
CA LEU A 22 -1.80 1.80 31.26
C LEU A 22 -2.65 1.33 30.08
N GLY A 23 -3.97 1.44 30.18
CA GLY A 23 -4.89 1.11 29.10
C GLY A 23 -4.62 1.93 27.84
N TYR A 24 -4.40 3.24 28.00
CA TYR A 24 -4.01 4.12 26.90
C TYR A 24 -2.66 3.69 26.28
N SER A 25 -1.66 3.39 27.11
CA SER A 25 -0.32 3.00 26.64
C SER A 25 -0.32 1.66 25.89
N LEU A 26 -1.21 0.73 26.23
CA LEU A 26 -1.35 -0.54 25.51
C LEU A 26 -1.90 -0.34 24.10
N ILE A 27 -2.86 0.58 23.93
CA ILE A 27 -3.55 0.82 22.66
C ILE A 27 -2.77 1.80 21.78
N TYR A 28 -2.21 2.85 22.37
CA TYR A 28 -1.59 3.96 21.63
C TYR A 28 -0.07 3.97 21.72
N GLY A 29 0.53 3.05 22.46
CA GLY A 29 1.96 3.03 22.72
C GLY A 29 2.38 4.13 23.69
N MET A 30 3.65 4.12 24.07
CA MET A 30 4.21 5.14 24.96
C MET A 30 4.69 6.34 24.13
N PRO A 31 4.20 7.58 24.39
CA PRO A 31 4.54 8.75 23.58
C PRO A 31 6.06 9.00 23.49
N PHE A 32 6.80 8.80 24.58
CA PHE A 32 8.26 8.94 24.58
C PHE A 32 8.94 7.90 23.70
N LYS A 33 8.44 6.65 23.67
CA LYS A 33 9.00 5.59 22.84
C LYS A 33 8.72 5.85 21.35
N LYS A 34 7.57 6.45 21.00
CA LYS A 34 7.31 6.91 19.63
C LYS A 34 8.38 7.88 19.14
N GLY A 35 8.70 8.91 19.92
CA GLY A 35 9.72 9.90 19.53
C GLY A 35 11.12 9.31 19.41
N VAL A 36 11.51 8.43 20.34
CA VAL A 36 12.81 7.75 20.30
C VAL A 36 12.93 6.87 19.06
N VAL A 37 11.97 5.98 18.82
CA VAL A 37 12.02 5.06 17.66
C VAL A 37 11.93 5.83 16.35
N ALA A 38 11.12 6.89 16.27
CA ALA A 38 11.06 7.71 15.08
C ALA A 38 12.42 8.35 14.73
N LYS A 39 13.17 8.82 15.73
CA LYS A 39 14.52 9.36 15.48
C LYS A 39 15.54 8.28 15.13
N GLU A 40 15.42 7.08 15.71
CA GLU A 40 16.23 5.92 15.31
C GLU A 40 15.98 5.55 13.84
N LEU A 41 14.72 5.54 13.41
CA LEU A 41 14.34 5.27 12.03
C LEU A 41 14.84 6.34 11.06
N GLU A 42 14.69 7.62 11.41
CA GLU A 42 15.22 8.74 10.61
C GLU A 42 16.73 8.59 10.40
N THR A 43 17.48 8.34 11.48
CA THR A 43 18.94 8.12 11.42
C THR A 43 19.28 6.92 10.55
N HIS A 44 18.54 5.81 10.68
CA HIS A 44 18.75 4.61 9.88
C HIS A 44 18.59 4.88 8.37
N LEU A 45 17.53 5.62 7.99
CA LEU A 45 17.26 5.99 6.60
C LEU A 45 18.38 6.88 6.04
N GLU A 46 18.81 7.88 6.82
CA GLU A 46 19.90 8.79 6.45
C GLU A 46 21.22 8.04 6.24
N GLU A 47 21.55 7.10 7.12
CA GLU A 47 22.75 6.27 7.01
C GLU A 47 22.67 5.33 5.79
N LYS A 48 21.52 4.70 5.57
CA LYS A 48 21.29 3.73 4.48
C LYS A 48 21.36 4.39 3.11
N TYR A 49 20.69 5.53 2.95
CA TYR A 49 20.54 6.19 1.64
C TYR A 49 21.48 7.37 1.42
N GLY A 50 22.11 7.89 2.48
CA GLY A 50 23.06 9.01 2.38
C GLY A 50 22.41 10.35 2.03
N MET A 51 21.16 10.55 2.46
CA MET A 51 20.38 11.77 2.25
C MET A 51 19.45 12.04 3.44
N ASP A 52 19.00 13.29 3.59
CA ASP A 52 18.18 13.70 4.73
C ASP A 52 16.72 13.22 4.58
N PHE A 53 16.17 12.68 5.67
CA PHE A 53 14.76 12.29 5.78
C PHE A 53 14.10 13.02 6.94
N HIS A 54 12.79 13.22 6.84
CA HIS A 54 12.02 13.89 7.88
C HIS A 54 10.79 13.08 8.24
N LEU A 55 10.57 12.97 9.56
CA LEU A 55 9.35 12.41 10.11
C LEU A 55 8.15 13.30 9.79
N GLN A 56 7.14 12.71 9.15
CA GLN A 56 5.80 13.29 9.04
C GLN A 56 4.93 12.91 10.23
N GLU A 57 4.91 11.64 10.62
CA GLU A 57 4.05 11.14 11.69
C GLU A 57 4.67 9.91 12.38
N ALA A 58 4.64 9.86 13.71
CA ALA A 58 5.04 8.68 14.48
C ALA A 58 3.82 7.82 14.87
N GLN A 59 3.91 6.52 14.63
CA GLN A 59 2.82 5.57 14.74
C GLN A 59 3.14 4.42 15.70
N TYR A 60 2.09 3.76 16.20
CA TYR A 60 2.18 2.55 17.01
C TYR A 60 1.09 1.59 16.60
N ASN A 61 1.47 0.37 16.26
CA ASN A 61 0.53 -0.71 16.01
C ASN A 61 0.40 -1.55 17.29
N PHE A 62 -0.78 -1.57 17.90
CA PHE A 62 -1.03 -2.32 19.13
C PHE A 62 -1.09 -3.84 18.91
N VAL A 63 -1.35 -4.30 17.68
CA VAL A 63 -1.46 -5.72 17.34
C VAL A 63 -0.10 -6.39 17.51
N ASP A 64 0.94 -5.77 16.95
CA ASP A 64 2.32 -6.31 16.95
C ASP A 64 3.23 -5.57 17.95
N GLY A 65 2.72 -4.52 18.58
CA GLY A 65 3.45 -3.62 19.48
C GLY A 65 4.50 -2.75 18.78
N ASN A 66 4.60 -2.81 17.44
CA ASN A 66 5.65 -2.15 16.67
C ASN A 66 5.46 -0.63 16.64
N TYR A 67 6.59 0.07 16.64
CA TYR A 67 6.65 1.51 16.45
C TYR A 67 7.13 1.77 15.03
N SER A 68 6.41 2.63 14.32
CA SER A 68 6.70 3.01 12.94
C SER A 68 6.63 4.52 12.78
N GLY A 69 7.05 5.01 11.63
CA GLY A 69 6.86 6.39 11.24
C GLY A 69 6.59 6.52 9.75
N LEU A 70 5.91 7.59 9.38
CA LEU A 70 5.83 8.07 8.01
C LEU A 70 6.95 9.08 7.80
N PHE A 71 7.73 8.90 6.73
CA PHE A 71 8.89 9.69 6.40
C PHE A 71 8.82 10.19 4.96
N TYR A 72 9.54 11.27 4.67
CA TYR A 72 9.78 11.76 3.32
C TYR A 72 11.23 12.26 3.19
N PRO A 73 11.86 12.13 2.02
CA PRO A 73 13.16 12.74 1.76
C PRO A 73 13.04 14.26 1.62
N GLU A 74 14.02 15.04 2.10
CA GLU A 74 13.95 16.52 2.03
C GLU A 74 13.81 17.05 0.59
N ALA A 75 14.37 16.31 -0.38
CA ALA A 75 14.31 16.66 -1.80
C ALA A 75 12.93 16.40 -2.46
N GLN A 76 12.07 15.55 -1.90
CA GLN A 76 10.78 15.14 -2.48
C GLN A 76 9.74 14.91 -1.36
N LYS A 77 9.09 15.99 -0.90
CA LYS A 77 8.21 15.98 0.29
C LYS A 77 6.88 15.25 0.05
N GLU A 78 6.50 15.11 -1.21
CA GLU A 78 5.35 14.34 -1.67
C GLU A 78 5.55 12.83 -1.58
N LEU A 79 6.81 12.36 -1.52
CA LEU A 79 7.14 10.95 -1.46
C LEU A 79 7.13 10.47 0.01
N VAL A 80 5.92 10.21 0.51
CA VAL A 80 5.69 9.73 1.87
C VAL A 80 5.67 8.21 1.89
N PHE A 81 6.47 7.61 2.77
CA PHE A 81 6.57 6.15 2.92
C PHE A 81 6.67 5.75 4.39
N ARG A 82 6.38 4.49 4.70
CA ARG A 82 6.46 3.96 6.06
C ARG A 82 7.84 3.34 6.31
N ALA A 83 8.36 3.57 7.50
CA ALA A 83 9.46 2.79 8.06
C ALA A 83 9.11 2.31 9.46
N GLU A 84 9.59 1.14 9.84
CA GLU A 84 9.33 0.55 11.15
C GLU A 84 10.51 -0.22 11.71
N LYS A 85 10.50 -0.36 13.04
CA LYS A 85 11.44 -1.22 13.76
C LYS A 85 10.66 -2.38 14.36
N TRP A 86 10.98 -3.59 13.92
CA TRP A 86 10.36 -4.80 14.44
C TRP A 86 10.86 -5.12 15.83
N ASN A 87 9.95 -5.20 16.81
CA ASN A 87 10.34 -5.41 18.21
C ASN A 87 11.01 -6.77 18.47
N TRP A 88 10.72 -7.79 17.66
CA TRP A 88 11.11 -9.17 17.94
C TRP A 88 12.56 -9.49 17.59
N ASN A 89 13.13 -8.83 16.57
CA ASN A 89 14.52 -9.00 16.13
C ASN A 89 15.31 -7.68 16.06
N GLY A 90 14.66 -6.53 16.25
CA GLY A 90 15.28 -5.21 16.14
C GLY A 90 15.64 -4.79 14.72
N VAL A 91 15.17 -5.54 13.71
CA VAL A 91 15.40 -5.24 12.30
C VAL A 91 14.59 -4.02 11.89
N TYR A 92 15.22 -3.17 11.09
CA TYR A 92 14.59 -2.02 10.46
C TYR A 92 14.02 -2.43 9.11
N TYR A 93 12.82 -1.97 8.84
CA TYR A 93 12.11 -2.13 7.58
C TYR A 93 11.68 -0.76 7.09
N ASP A 94 11.79 -0.51 5.80
CA ASP A 94 11.38 0.74 5.18
C ASP A 94 10.86 0.49 3.77
N GLU A 95 9.84 1.26 3.40
CA GLU A 95 9.15 1.18 2.10
C GLU A 95 9.68 2.25 1.12
N TYR A 96 10.89 2.79 1.35
CA TYR A 96 11.42 3.86 0.52
C TYR A 96 11.63 3.41 -0.94
N PRO A 97 12.23 2.24 -1.23
CA PRO A 97 12.37 1.76 -2.61
C PRO A 97 11.01 1.55 -3.29
N GLU A 98 10.04 0.96 -2.58
CA GLU A 98 8.69 0.72 -3.08
C GLU A 98 7.96 2.03 -3.40
N ALA A 99 8.15 3.07 -2.58
CA ALA A 99 7.61 4.40 -2.86
C ALA A 99 8.22 5.00 -4.14
N ILE A 100 9.54 4.88 -4.33
CA ILE A 100 10.22 5.32 -5.56
C ILE A 100 9.69 4.55 -6.78
N TRP A 101 9.59 3.23 -6.69
CA TRP A 101 9.06 2.39 -7.77
C TRP A 101 7.62 2.73 -8.11
N LYS A 102 6.77 2.96 -7.10
CA LYS A 102 5.39 3.41 -7.31
C LYS A 102 5.32 4.75 -8.02
N THR A 103 6.21 5.70 -7.70
CA THR A 103 6.29 6.97 -8.41
C THR A 103 6.71 6.80 -9.86
N GLN A 104 7.75 5.99 -10.12
CA GLN A 104 8.20 5.67 -11.49
C GLN A 104 7.08 5.00 -12.31
N LEU A 105 6.43 3.98 -11.73
CA LEU A 105 5.32 3.27 -12.36
C LEU A 105 4.14 4.20 -12.62
N THR A 106 3.80 5.10 -11.71
CA THR A 106 2.71 6.07 -11.92
C THR A 106 3.02 6.98 -13.10
N GLN A 107 4.26 7.47 -13.22
CA GLN A 107 4.69 8.30 -14.33
C GLN A 107 4.62 7.57 -15.68
N ASP A 108 5.02 6.30 -15.70
CA ASP A 108 5.04 5.48 -16.92
C ASP A 108 3.64 4.96 -17.31
N LEU A 109 2.84 4.51 -16.35
CA LEU A 109 1.59 3.80 -16.59
C LEU A 109 0.39 4.73 -16.73
N THR A 110 0.30 5.83 -15.97
CA THR A 110 -0.88 6.70 -16.03
C THR A 110 -1.16 7.22 -17.45
N PRO A 111 -0.17 7.67 -18.25
CA PRO A 111 -0.44 8.06 -19.63
C PRO A 111 -0.97 6.92 -20.51
N LEU A 112 -0.45 5.71 -20.33
CA LEU A 112 -0.87 4.52 -21.09
C LEU A 112 -2.29 4.09 -20.71
N VAL A 113 -2.58 4.09 -19.41
CA VAL A 113 -3.91 3.77 -18.91
C VAL A 113 -4.91 4.82 -19.39
N ASN A 114 -4.62 6.11 -19.25
CA ASN A 114 -5.52 7.19 -19.72
C ASN A 114 -5.80 7.14 -21.24
N GLN A 115 -4.87 6.61 -22.03
CA GLN A 115 -5.05 6.45 -23.47
C GLN A 115 -6.11 5.39 -23.81
N HIS A 116 -6.21 4.32 -23.02
CA HIS A 116 -7.09 3.18 -23.27
C HIS A 116 -8.34 3.17 -22.38
N PHE A 117 -8.24 3.75 -21.19
CA PHE A 117 -9.27 3.87 -20.18
C PHE A 117 -9.42 5.35 -19.81
N PRO A 118 -10.03 6.19 -20.67
CA PRO A 118 -10.21 7.61 -20.37
C PRO A 118 -11.22 7.86 -19.24
N GLU A 119 -12.05 6.86 -18.92
CA GLU A 119 -13.14 6.94 -17.95
C GLU A 119 -13.07 5.75 -16.98
N TYR A 120 -12.06 5.75 -16.09
CA TYR A 120 -12.02 4.84 -14.93
C TYR A 120 -12.45 5.58 -13.65
N GLU A 121 -13.03 4.85 -12.71
CA GLU A 121 -13.37 5.38 -11.38
C GLU A 121 -12.09 5.54 -10.54
N GLU A 122 -11.23 4.53 -10.58
CA GLU A 122 -10.00 4.53 -9.80
C GLU A 122 -8.88 3.77 -10.52
N LEU A 123 -7.65 4.26 -10.33
CA LEU A 123 -6.42 3.61 -10.76
C LEU A 123 -5.53 3.44 -9.54
N GLN A 124 -5.18 2.20 -9.19
CA GLN A 124 -4.23 1.90 -8.13
C GLN A 124 -3.02 1.15 -8.68
N ILE A 125 -1.85 1.50 -8.16
CA ILE A 125 -0.61 0.77 -8.39
C ILE A 125 -0.14 0.26 -7.04
N ILE A 126 -0.09 -1.06 -6.94
CA ILE A 126 0.33 -1.80 -5.75
C ILE A 126 1.72 -2.35 -6.05
N VAL A 127 2.66 -2.06 -5.16
CA VAL A 127 4.01 -2.62 -5.15
C VAL A 127 4.13 -3.37 -3.83
N SER A 128 4.50 -4.66 -3.88
CA SER A 128 4.52 -5.43 -2.63
C SER A 128 5.58 -4.91 -1.68
N GLY A 129 5.16 -4.57 -0.46
CA GLY A 129 6.10 -4.24 0.61
C GLY A 129 6.89 -5.48 1.01
N GLY A 130 8.22 -5.35 1.11
CA GLY A 130 9.08 -6.42 1.61
C GLY A 130 10.24 -6.74 0.69
N ALA A 131 10.12 -6.48 -0.61
CA ALA A 131 11.16 -6.81 -1.57
C ALA A 131 12.43 -5.97 -1.35
N SER A 132 12.29 -4.70 -0.94
CA SER A 132 13.41 -3.86 -0.53
C SER A 132 14.29 -4.49 0.56
N HIS A 133 13.69 -5.28 1.45
CA HIS A 133 14.36 -5.97 2.54
C HIS A 133 15.27 -7.08 2.03
N GLU A 134 14.80 -7.85 1.04
CA GLU A 134 15.57 -8.94 0.42
C GLU A 134 16.67 -8.40 -0.52
N MET A 135 16.42 -7.24 -1.14
CA MET A 135 17.31 -6.67 -2.15
C MET A 135 18.54 -5.94 -1.59
N GLN A 136 18.67 -5.79 -0.26
CA GLN A 136 19.76 -5.04 0.39
C GLN A 136 20.04 -3.71 -0.34
N THR A 137 18.99 -2.94 -0.64
CA THR A 137 19.14 -1.70 -1.41
C THR A 137 20.08 -0.75 -0.66
N GLY A 138 21.18 -0.39 -1.32
CA GLY A 138 22.17 0.54 -0.80
C GLY A 138 21.73 1.99 -1.02
N LYS A 139 22.70 2.89 -1.18
CA LYS A 139 22.42 4.32 -1.44
C LYS A 139 21.63 4.60 -2.72
N GLU A 140 21.67 3.67 -3.68
CA GLU A 140 21.01 3.82 -4.97
C GLU A 140 19.83 2.84 -5.05
N ILE A 141 18.67 3.37 -5.41
CA ILE A 141 17.46 2.59 -5.64
C ILE A 141 17.39 2.24 -7.12
N PHE A 142 17.33 0.94 -7.43
CA PHE A 142 17.19 0.46 -8.81
C PHE A 142 15.88 0.94 -9.43
N HIS A 143 15.82 0.91 -10.76
CA HIS A 143 14.57 1.15 -11.46
C HIS A 143 13.58 -0.01 -11.25
N TYR A 144 12.27 0.23 -11.21
CA TYR A 144 11.27 -0.83 -10.94
C TYR A 144 11.37 -2.02 -11.91
N LYS A 145 11.78 -1.79 -13.16
CA LYS A 145 12.00 -2.84 -14.17
C LYS A 145 13.11 -3.84 -13.79
N GLU A 146 14.00 -3.45 -12.89
CA GLU A 146 15.12 -4.27 -12.41
C GLU A 146 14.82 -4.92 -11.05
N ALA A 147 13.85 -4.37 -10.33
CA ALA A 147 13.51 -4.73 -8.95
C ALA A 147 12.85 -6.11 -8.77
N GLN A 148 12.55 -6.84 -9.86
CA GLN A 148 11.92 -8.19 -9.84
C GLN A 148 10.82 -8.37 -8.77
N ASP A 149 10.06 -7.30 -8.51
CA ASP A 149 9.11 -7.23 -7.42
C ASP A 149 7.69 -7.49 -7.95
N TYR A 150 6.79 -7.87 -7.05
CA TYR A 150 5.38 -7.98 -7.35
C TYR A 150 4.78 -6.58 -7.52
N ILE A 151 4.43 -6.26 -8.77
CA ILE A 151 3.74 -5.04 -9.17
C ILE A 151 2.37 -5.44 -9.70
N HIS A 152 1.33 -4.76 -9.22
CA HIS A 152 -0.05 -4.99 -9.60
C HIS A 152 -0.72 -3.67 -9.94
N LEU A 153 -1.24 -3.59 -11.17
CA LEU A 153 -2.07 -2.50 -11.67
C LEU A 153 -3.54 -2.86 -11.48
N VAL A 154 -4.28 -2.01 -10.78
CA VAL A 154 -5.71 -2.17 -10.57
C VAL A 154 -6.45 -1.02 -11.25
N ILE A 155 -7.38 -1.37 -12.12
CA ILE A 155 -8.23 -0.43 -12.86
C ILE A 155 -9.68 -0.73 -12.46
N ASN A 156 -10.34 0.24 -11.84
CA ASN A 156 -11.77 0.15 -11.53
C ASN A 156 -12.56 0.87 -12.62
N SER A 157 -13.40 0.12 -13.35
CA SER A 157 -14.30 0.69 -14.35
C SER A 157 -15.28 1.67 -13.73
N SER A 158 -15.58 2.75 -14.44
CA SER A 158 -16.64 3.70 -14.06
C SER A 158 -18.06 3.24 -14.43
N GLU A 159 -18.18 2.31 -15.37
CA GLU A 159 -19.47 1.79 -15.82
C GLU A 159 -19.81 0.45 -15.17
N LYS A 160 -21.13 0.19 -15.11
CA LYS A 160 -21.69 -1.06 -14.63
C LYS A 160 -21.33 -2.22 -15.56
N TRP A 161 -21.12 -3.40 -14.98
CA TRP A 161 -20.86 -4.59 -15.76
C TRP A 161 -22.01 -4.93 -16.70
N SER A 162 -21.65 -5.26 -17.93
CA SER A 162 -22.48 -5.97 -18.89
C SER A 162 -21.56 -6.72 -19.84
N LEU A 163 -22.03 -7.80 -20.45
CA LEU A 163 -21.21 -8.58 -21.38
C LEU A 163 -20.71 -7.74 -22.58
N GLU A 164 -21.49 -6.76 -23.03
CA GLU A 164 -21.07 -5.86 -24.12
C GLU A 164 -19.98 -4.91 -23.65
N PHE A 165 -20.11 -4.37 -22.44
CA PHE A 165 -19.12 -3.48 -21.84
C PHE A 165 -17.82 -4.22 -21.50
N GLU A 166 -17.90 -5.42 -20.94
CA GLU A 166 -16.73 -6.27 -20.67
C GLU A 166 -15.92 -6.54 -21.94
N LYS A 167 -16.59 -6.86 -23.05
CA LYS A 167 -15.90 -7.05 -24.34
C LYS A 167 -15.21 -5.79 -24.83
N LYS A 168 -15.86 -4.63 -24.71
CA LYS A 168 -15.26 -3.33 -25.03
C LYS A 168 -14.02 -3.06 -24.17
N GLU A 169 -14.10 -3.28 -22.86
CA GLU A 169 -12.96 -3.06 -21.97
C GLU A 169 -11.86 -4.12 -22.13
N ALA A 170 -12.19 -5.34 -22.57
CA ALA A 170 -11.20 -6.33 -22.98
C ALA A 170 -10.40 -5.87 -24.21
N GLU A 171 -11.01 -5.15 -25.16
CA GLU A 171 -10.27 -4.50 -26.26
C GLU A 171 -9.32 -3.41 -25.75
N ASN A 172 -9.76 -2.59 -24.80
CA ASN A 172 -8.91 -1.57 -24.17
C ASN A 172 -7.73 -2.21 -23.41
N LEU A 173 -8.02 -3.25 -22.65
CA LEU A 173 -7.02 -4.01 -21.88
C LEU A 173 -6.02 -4.70 -22.80
N TYR A 174 -6.48 -5.33 -23.90
CA TYR A 174 -5.60 -5.90 -24.90
C TYR A 174 -4.63 -4.86 -25.46
N ASN A 175 -5.12 -3.69 -25.85
CA ASN A 175 -4.28 -2.62 -26.38
C ASN A 175 -3.26 -2.11 -25.34
N LEU A 176 -3.68 -1.96 -24.08
CA LEU A 176 -2.77 -1.62 -22.97
C LEU A 176 -1.68 -2.69 -22.82
N ILE A 177 -2.05 -3.97 -22.81
CA ILE A 177 -1.12 -5.10 -22.73
C ILE A 177 -0.08 -5.04 -23.87
N GLN A 178 -0.51 -4.74 -25.10
CA GLN A 178 0.43 -4.61 -26.23
C GLN A 178 1.45 -3.47 -26.01
N GLU A 179 1.05 -2.34 -25.43
CA GLU A 179 1.98 -1.26 -25.09
C GLU A 179 2.93 -1.64 -23.94
N LEU A 180 2.44 -2.35 -22.93
CA LEU A 180 3.26 -2.85 -21.82
C LEU A 180 4.31 -3.86 -22.32
N GLN A 181 3.92 -4.78 -23.21
CA GLN A 181 4.83 -5.73 -23.88
C GLN A 181 5.94 -5.00 -24.66
N LYS A 182 5.60 -3.98 -25.46
CA LYS A 182 6.57 -3.18 -26.23
C LYS A 182 7.59 -2.48 -25.33
N GLN A 183 7.16 -2.06 -24.15
CA GLN A 183 8.01 -1.36 -23.17
C GLN A 183 8.71 -2.30 -22.20
N ASN A 184 8.53 -3.62 -22.35
CA ASN A 184 9.05 -4.66 -21.49
C ASN A 184 8.68 -4.41 -20.00
N ILE A 185 7.42 -4.04 -19.77
CA ILE A 185 6.85 -3.87 -18.43
C ILE A 185 6.12 -5.16 -18.07
N ALA A 186 6.56 -5.81 -16.99
CA ALA A 186 5.93 -7.00 -16.45
C ALA A 186 5.23 -6.64 -15.13
N LEU A 187 3.91 -6.80 -15.09
CA LEU A 187 3.07 -6.57 -13.91
C LEU A 187 1.80 -7.38 -14.03
N ASP A 188 1.15 -7.62 -12.89
CA ASP A 188 -0.21 -8.15 -12.84
C ASP A 188 -1.21 -7.04 -13.13
N ILE A 189 -2.34 -7.35 -13.77
CA ILE A 189 -3.41 -6.39 -14.07
C ILE A 189 -4.74 -6.95 -13.60
N SER A 190 -5.46 -6.19 -12.77
CA SER A 190 -6.87 -6.41 -12.48
C SER A 190 -7.70 -5.29 -13.09
N LEU A 191 -8.70 -5.65 -13.89
CA LEU A 191 -9.75 -4.76 -14.33
C LEU A 191 -11.05 -5.18 -13.64
N TYR A 192 -11.49 -4.40 -12.66
CA TYR A 192 -12.74 -4.62 -11.94
C TYR A 192 -13.88 -3.87 -12.62
N PHE A 193 -15.04 -4.52 -12.69
CA PHE A 193 -16.27 -3.91 -13.16
C PHE A 193 -17.14 -3.54 -11.97
N ASN A 194 -17.82 -2.40 -12.07
CA ASN A 194 -18.77 -2.00 -11.05
C ASN A 194 -20.02 -2.88 -11.20
N ASP A 195 -20.39 -3.65 -10.19
CA ASP A 195 -21.61 -4.44 -10.20
C ASP A 195 -22.75 -3.67 -9.50
N GLU A 196 -24.00 -3.96 -9.87
CA GLU A 196 -25.11 -3.41 -9.08
C GLU A 196 -25.00 -3.92 -7.63
N GLU A 197 -25.15 -3.01 -6.66
CA GLU A 197 -25.53 -3.40 -5.30
C GLU A 197 -26.73 -4.35 -5.40
N GLY A 198 -26.49 -5.63 -5.11
CA GLY A 198 -27.51 -6.66 -5.10
C GLY A 198 -28.69 -6.21 -4.24
N LEU A 199 -29.82 -5.98 -4.92
CA LEU A 199 -31.14 -5.72 -4.37
C LEU A 199 -31.64 -6.94 -3.58
N ASN A 200 -31.14 -7.12 -2.35
CA ASN A 200 -31.70 -7.80 -1.17
C ASN A 200 -30.56 -8.27 -0.27
N ASP A 201 -30.64 -8.03 1.05
CA ASP A 201 -29.67 -8.42 2.11
C ASP A 201 -29.27 -9.92 2.13
N SER A 202 -29.82 -10.76 1.25
CA SER A 202 -29.60 -12.20 1.18
C SER A 202 -28.67 -12.68 0.06
N GLU A 203 -28.35 -11.86 -0.95
CA GLU A 203 -27.45 -12.23 -2.04
C GLU A 203 -26.13 -11.48 -1.92
N LYS A 204 -25.01 -12.21 -1.98
CA LYS A 204 -23.69 -11.59 -2.00
C LYS A 204 -23.52 -10.84 -3.32
N PRO A 205 -22.92 -9.64 -3.32
CA PRO A 205 -22.56 -8.98 -4.57
C PRO A 205 -21.64 -9.92 -5.36
N VAL A 206 -22.00 -10.17 -6.61
CA VAL A 206 -21.09 -10.80 -7.58
C VAL A 206 -20.12 -9.72 -8.00
N THR A 207 -18.83 -10.05 -8.07
CA THR A 207 -17.80 -9.17 -8.62
C THR A 207 -17.30 -9.76 -9.94
N HIS A 208 -17.32 -8.95 -11.00
CA HIS A 208 -16.69 -9.30 -12.27
C HIS A 208 -15.30 -8.67 -12.37
N GLU A 209 -14.34 -9.46 -12.84
CA GLU A 209 -12.94 -9.06 -12.97
C GLU A 209 -12.31 -9.71 -14.21
N ILE A 210 -11.44 -8.98 -14.92
CA ILE A 210 -10.44 -9.59 -15.80
C ILE A 210 -9.08 -9.48 -15.10
N TYR A 211 -8.45 -10.63 -14.81
CA TYR A 211 -7.18 -10.68 -14.09
C TYR A 211 -6.08 -11.36 -14.91
N VAL A 212 -5.10 -10.58 -15.37
CA VAL A 212 -3.96 -11.08 -16.16
C VAL A 212 -2.69 -11.03 -15.32
N THR A 213 -2.01 -12.15 -15.15
CA THR A 213 -0.73 -12.19 -14.42
C THR A 213 0.42 -11.68 -15.29
N SER A 214 1.46 -11.16 -14.64
CA SER A 214 2.73 -10.78 -15.27
C SER A 214 3.37 -11.89 -16.12
N LYS A 215 3.17 -13.17 -15.74
CA LYS A 215 3.68 -14.34 -16.49
C LYS A 215 2.88 -14.61 -17.76
N ASP A 216 1.59 -14.35 -17.70
CA ASP A 216 0.66 -14.59 -18.81
C ASP A 216 0.61 -13.44 -19.79
N LEU A 217 0.97 -12.23 -19.34
CA LEU A 217 0.97 -11.01 -20.14
C LEU A 217 1.70 -11.18 -21.47
N ALA A 218 2.85 -11.89 -21.49
CA ALA A 218 3.62 -12.14 -22.72
C ALA A 218 2.93 -13.09 -23.72
N ASN A 219 1.98 -13.90 -23.27
CA ASN A 219 1.27 -14.89 -24.08
C ASN A 219 -0.02 -14.35 -24.70
N ILE A 220 -0.51 -13.18 -24.26
CA ILE A 220 -1.70 -12.54 -24.84
C ILE A 220 -1.38 -12.02 -26.25
N GLN A 221 -2.06 -12.57 -27.26
CA GLN A 221 -1.89 -12.24 -28.69
C GLN A 221 -3.20 -11.78 -29.36
N SER A 222 -4.33 -11.90 -28.66
CA SER A 222 -5.66 -11.55 -29.14
C SER A 222 -6.58 -11.07 -28.01
N ILE A 223 -7.74 -10.52 -28.38
CA ILE A 223 -8.78 -10.10 -27.41
C ILE A 223 -9.41 -11.34 -26.76
N GLU A 224 -9.55 -12.43 -27.52
CA GLU A 224 -10.04 -13.71 -27.02
C GLU A 224 -9.18 -14.23 -25.88
N ASP A 225 -7.84 -14.10 -25.99
CA ASP A 225 -6.93 -14.49 -24.90
C ASP A 225 -7.19 -13.69 -23.63
N VAL A 226 -7.52 -12.39 -23.74
CA VAL A 226 -7.86 -11.54 -22.57
C VAL A 226 -9.15 -12.02 -21.90
N LEU A 227 -10.16 -12.38 -22.68
CA LEU A 227 -11.46 -12.84 -22.17
C LEU A 227 -11.37 -14.21 -21.48
N GLU A 228 -10.33 -15.02 -21.73
CA GLU A 228 -10.09 -16.26 -20.97
C GLU A 228 -9.80 -16.01 -19.48
N TYR A 229 -9.37 -14.79 -19.15
CA TYR A 229 -9.07 -14.35 -17.78
C TYR A 229 -10.25 -13.63 -17.10
N SER A 230 -11.43 -13.66 -17.72
CA SER A 230 -12.66 -13.14 -17.10
C SER A 230 -13.16 -14.08 -16.00
N LEU A 231 -13.42 -13.51 -14.83
CA LEU A 231 -13.85 -14.20 -13.62
C LEU A 231 -15.11 -13.52 -13.06
N ALA A 232 -15.98 -14.33 -12.46
CA ALA A 232 -17.14 -13.86 -11.69
C ALA A 232 -17.15 -14.62 -10.35
N PHE A 233 -17.15 -13.91 -9.22
CA PHE A 233 -17.07 -14.51 -7.88
C PHE A 233 -17.87 -13.78 -6.80
#